data_AF-T0RD89-F1
#
_entry.id   AF-T0RD89-F1
#
_cell.length_a   1.000
_cell.length_b   1.000
_cell.length_c   1.000
_cell.angle_alpha   90.00
_cell.angle_beta   90.00
_cell.angle_gamma   90.00
#
_symmetry.space_group_name_H-M   'P 1'
#
loop_
_entity.id
_entity.type
_entity.pdbx_description
1 polymer ?
#
loop_
_entity_poly.entity_id
_entity_poly.type
_entity_poly.pdbx_seq_one_letter_code
_entity_poly.pdbx_strand_id
1 'polypeptide(L)'
;MNKIWMFLIAIFANMTFASESDIRRQSIKIDAISKSSIPSFSTSSESTDYEMFAGGFNDLLPYIMPVPDQEDAGSCLYMSLTGTMEWWNNYLNDLTGDQRQDLSERYYMALMKESIGQSRISNWRTDNIERVNEYSKLALNKQYPYTKSYFKYNDDGDRIHTSKDDEKADYGTSYNWISYKKEVDAKFDHELVTLPKFNRDVIYADPNKNQWAVASAPKDIVSQIKHALVTNKAPVNVIYTHHGFWHAVIIVGFNDHAPTKGCPYTTGYAPFMNEKAQKYEEEAATEEDLKKKNSLLSKARMARKKATTVQTLFEEQGGCAEKGVFYVRDSINPDESMPIYDYDLSQTGEESHLNPEVIFREYQWFETTGNHAYQIKAIK
;
A
#
# COMPACT_ATOMS: atom_id res chain seq x y z
N MET A 1 50.27 25.83 15.08
CA MET A 1 49.16 25.65 16.05
C MET A 1 47.87 26.21 15.45
N ASN A 2 46.98 25.27 15.11
CA ASN A 2 45.53 25.35 14.90
C ASN A 2 44.87 26.63 14.36
N LYS A 3 44.43 26.57 13.10
CA LYS A 3 43.07 26.96 12.67
C LYS A 3 42.64 26.13 11.47
N ILE A 4 41.89 25.05 11.72
CA ILE A 4 41.07 24.35 10.71
C ILE A 4 39.73 24.03 11.38
N TRP A 5 38.65 24.12 10.59
CA TRP A 5 37.29 23.61 10.80
C TRP A 5 36.23 24.57 11.35
N MET A 6 35.41 25.09 10.43
CA MET A 6 33.94 25.02 10.54
C MET A 6 33.34 25.11 9.13
N PHE A 7 33.22 23.96 8.48
CA PHE A 7 32.24 23.73 7.41
C PHE A 7 31.19 22.80 8.02
N LEU A 8 30.04 23.37 8.40
CA LEU A 8 28.86 22.58 8.75
C LEU A 8 28.11 22.32 7.44
N ILE A 9 28.25 21.08 6.98
CA ILE A 9 27.57 20.49 5.85
C ILE A 9 26.08 20.40 6.19
N ALA A 10 25.26 21.21 5.52
CA ALA A 10 23.83 20.99 5.42
C ALA A 10 23.58 19.87 4.39
N ILE A 11 23.53 18.61 4.84
CA ILE A 11 22.90 17.53 4.08
C ILE A 11 21.40 17.65 4.33
N PHE A 12 20.75 18.53 3.58
CA PHE A 12 19.30 18.50 3.43
C PHE A 12 18.94 17.53 2.29
N ALA A 13 18.12 16.55 2.65
CA ALA A 13 17.18 15.79 1.84
C ALA A 13 17.24 16.00 0.32
N ASN A 14 18.13 15.28 -0.36
CA ASN A 14 18.10 15.05 -1.80
C ASN A 14 17.92 13.55 -2.08
N MET A 15 16.80 12.98 -1.63
CA MET A 15 16.47 11.57 -1.89
C MET A 15 15.11 11.34 -2.59
N THR A 16 14.40 12.39 -3.02
CA THR A 16 13.04 12.23 -3.56
C THR A 16 12.89 12.36 -5.08
N PHE A 17 13.89 12.83 -5.84
CA PHE A 17 13.64 13.18 -7.26
C PHE A 17 14.02 12.12 -8.31
N ALA A 18 14.74 11.05 -7.96
CA ALA A 18 15.10 10.00 -8.93
C ALA A 18 14.06 8.86 -9.02
N SER A 19 13.20 8.68 -8.01
CA SER A 19 12.18 7.62 -8.01
C SER A 19 10.86 8.04 -8.68
N GLU A 20 10.51 9.34 -8.65
CA GLU A 20 9.25 9.83 -9.25
C GLU A 20 9.28 9.80 -10.79
N SER A 21 10.43 10.03 -11.43
CA SER A 21 10.51 10.01 -12.90
C SER A 21 10.37 8.59 -13.50
N ASP A 22 10.79 7.57 -12.75
CA ASP A 22 10.67 6.16 -13.16
C ASP A 22 9.29 5.56 -12.82
N ILE A 23 8.56 6.13 -11.84
CA ILE A 23 7.14 5.82 -11.58
C ILE A 23 6.27 6.38 -12.72
N ARG A 24 6.54 7.61 -13.19
CA ARG A 24 5.81 8.22 -14.33
C ARG A 24 5.94 7.47 -15.65
N ARG A 25 7.03 6.73 -15.88
CA ARG A 25 7.19 5.87 -17.07
C ARG A 25 6.70 4.43 -16.85
N GLN A 26 6.39 4.06 -15.62
CA GLN A 26 5.77 2.78 -15.27
C GLN A 26 4.28 2.93 -15.04
N SER A 27 3.60 3.62 -15.97
CA SER A 27 2.27 3.23 -16.44
C SER A 27 2.29 1.83 -17.09
N ILE A 28 2.97 0.88 -16.42
CA ILE A 28 2.73 -0.54 -16.59
C ILE A 28 1.30 -0.69 -16.15
N LYS A 29 0.43 -0.82 -17.16
CA LYS A 29 -1.00 -1.00 -17.03
C LYS A 29 -1.30 -1.86 -15.80
N ILE A 30 -1.97 -1.26 -14.82
CA ILE A 30 -2.54 -1.95 -13.67
C ILE A 30 -3.38 -3.16 -14.16
N ASP A 31 -3.93 -3.08 -15.39
CA ASP A 31 -4.53 -4.19 -16.14
C ASP A 31 -3.71 -5.50 -16.19
N ALA A 32 -2.38 -5.44 -16.17
CA ALA A 32 -1.54 -6.64 -16.22
C ALA A 32 -1.44 -7.33 -14.84
N ILE A 33 -1.61 -6.57 -13.74
CA ILE A 33 -1.66 -7.09 -12.37
C ILE A 33 -3.08 -7.61 -12.06
N SER A 34 -4.12 -6.91 -12.52
CA SER A 34 -5.53 -7.30 -12.36
C SER A 34 -5.96 -8.50 -13.22
N LYS A 35 -5.19 -8.85 -14.26
CA LYS A 35 -5.42 -10.05 -15.09
C LYS A 35 -4.97 -11.37 -14.46
N SER A 36 -4.26 -11.33 -13.32
CA SER A 36 -4.22 -12.52 -12.47
C SER A 36 -5.63 -12.70 -11.91
N SER A 37 -6.25 -13.86 -12.13
CA SER A 37 -7.60 -14.18 -11.66
C SER A 37 -7.62 -14.14 -10.14
N ILE A 38 -7.74 -12.94 -9.57
CA ILE A 38 -7.82 -12.67 -8.15
C ILE A 38 -9.27 -12.87 -7.77
N PRO A 39 -9.57 -13.86 -6.91
CA PRO A 39 -10.87 -13.95 -6.30
C PRO A 39 -11.05 -12.73 -5.36
N SER A 40 -11.88 -11.78 -5.76
CA SER A 40 -12.34 -10.64 -4.95
C SER A 40 -13.69 -10.97 -4.33
N PHE A 41 -13.92 -10.56 -3.08
CA PHE A 41 -15.14 -10.94 -2.37
C PHE A 41 -15.63 -9.84 -1.43
N SER A 42 -16.92 -9.55 -1.53
CA SER A 42 -17.69 -8.83 -0.52
C SER A 42 -18.20 -9.82 0.52
N THR A 43 -18.33 -9.41 1.79
CA THR A 43 -18.92 -10.21 2.86
C THR A 43 -20.41 -10.54 2.65
N SER A 44 -21.00 -10.13 1.51
CA SER A 44 -22.42 -10.23 1.16
C SER A 44 -22.81 -11.34 0.18
N SER A 45 -21.93 -12.28 -0.21
CA SER A 45 -22.24 -13.34 -1.18
C SER A 45 -22.21 -14.76 -0.56
N GLU A 46 -23.32 -15.52 -0.66
CA GLU A 46 -23.59 -16.63 0.27
C GLU A 46 -23.16 -18.04 -0.16
N SER A 47 -22.60 -18.29 -1.36
CA SER A 47 -22.37 -19.70 -1.81
C SER A 47 -20.94 -20.12 -2.13
N THR A 48 -20.08 -19.24 -2.64
CA THR A 48 -18.64 -19.53 -2.86
C THR A 48 -17.76 -19.12 -1.67
N ASP A 49 -18.32 -18.32 -0.77
CA ASP A 49 -17.53 -17.55 0.20
C ASP A 49 -17.43 -18.31 1.53
N TYR A 50 -18.39 -19.20 1.79
CA TYR A 50 -18.38 -20.07 2.96
C TYR A 50 -17.10 -20.90 3.04
N GLU A 51 -16.62 -21.48 1.93
CA GLU A 51 -15.40 -22.30 1.95
C GLU A 51 -14.13 -21.49 2.24
N MET A 52 -14.08 -20.22 1.85
CA MET A 52 -12.92 -19.36 2.06
C MET A 52 -12.81 -18.88 3.52
N PHE A 53 -13.95 -18.69 4.20
CA PHE A 53 -14.00 -18.24 5.59
C PHE A 53 -14.19 -19.37 6.62
N ALA A 54 -14.75 -20.51 6.23
CA ALA A 54 -15.06 -21.61 7.14
C ALA A 54 -13.78 -22.19 7.77
N GLY A 55 -13.75 -22.21 9.11
CA GLY A 55 -12.60 -22.70 9.88
C GLY A 55 -11.40 -21.74 9.93
N GLY A 56 -11.52 -20.53 9.38
CA GLY A 56 -10.50 -19.49 9.45
C GLY A 56 -10.58 -18.60 10.69
N PHE A 57 -9.57 -17.75 10.87
CA PHE A 57 -9.57 -16.68 11.86
C PHE A 57 -10.27 -15.44 11.28
N ASN A 58 -11.53 -15.24 11.68
CA ASN A 58 -12.43 -14.22 11.13
C ASN A 58 -12.71 -13.04 12.10
N ASP A 59 -12.14 -13.06 13.31
CA ASP A 59 -12.46 -12.12 14.41
C ASP A 59 -12.37 -10.63 14.02
N LEU A 60 -11.51 -10.27 13.06
CA LEU A 60 -11.27 -8.87 12.70
C LEU A 60 -12.22 -8.36 11.61
N LEU A 61 -12.85 -9.25 10.82
CA LEU A 61 -13.65 -8.91 9.64
C LEU A 61 -14.83 -7.96 9.91
N PRO A 62 -15.58 -8.05 11.03
CA PRO A 62 -16.73 -7.18 11.28
C PRO A 62 -16.41 -5.68 11.26
N TYR A 63 -15.15 -5.30 11.48
CA TYR A 63 -14.70 -3.92 11.61
C TYR A 63 -13.92 -3.41 10.38
N ILE A 64 -13.70 -4.27 9.39
CA ILE A 64 -13.02 -3.91 8.13
C ILE A 64 -14.00 -3.23 7.19
N MET A 65 -13.52 -2.25 6.46
CA MET A 65 -14.29 -1.53 5.47
C MET A 65 -13.64 -1.60 4.09
N PRO A 66 -14.41 -1.40 3.01
CA PRO A 66 -13.84 -1.20 1.69
C PRO A 66 -12.99 0.08 1.64
N VAL A 67 -12.26 0.27 0.54
CA VAL A 67 -11.38 1.43 0.29
C VAL A 67 -11.48 1.86 -1.16
N PRO A 68 -11.38 3.17 -1.49
CA PRO A 68 -11.23 3.61 -2.88
C PRO A 68 -9.99 3.01 -3.55
N ASP A 69 -10.04 2.85 -4.87
CA ASP A 69 -8.87 2.52 -5.68
C ASP A 69 -7.88 3.68 -5.60
N GLN A 70 -6.64 3.37 -5.24
CA GLN A 70 -5.59 4.38 -5.18
C GLN A 70 -5.19 4.90 -6.55
N GLU A 71 -5.47 4.14 -7.61
CA GLU A 71 -4.96 4.33 -8.97
C GLU A 71 -3.43 4.54 -8.97
N ASP A 72 -2.96 5.61 -9.60
CA ASP A 72 -1.53 5.91 -9.77
C ASP A 72 -0.96 6.87 -8.71
N ALA A 73 -1.72 7.21 -7.66
CA ALA A 73 -1.27 8.15 -6.64
C ALA A 73 -0.06 7.65 -5.83
N GLY A 74 0.19 6.34 -5.78
CA GLY A 74 1.24 5.76 -4.92
C GLY A 74 0.95 5.93 -3.42
N SER A 75 -0.32 5.86 -3.03
CA SER A 75 -0.82 6.10 -1.67
C SER A 75 -1.01 4.83 -0.82
N CYS A 76 -0.69 3.63 -1.34
CA CYS A 76 -0.92 2.32 -0.71
C CYS A 76 -0.60 2.24 0.79
N LEU A 77 0.57 2.77 1.20
CA LEU A 77 0.97 2.76 2.61
C LEU A 77 0.03 3.57 3.49
N TYR A 78 -0.45 4.72 3.01
CA TYR A 78 -1.38 5.54 3.77
C TYR A 78 -2.79 4.96 3.75
N MET A 79 -3.18 4.27 2.66
CA MET A 79 -4.42 3.52 2.61
C MET A 79 -4.42 2.35 3.60
N SER A 80 -3.34 1.57 3.66
CA SER A 80 -3.22 0.44 4.60
C SER A 80 -3.16 0.90 6.06
N LEU A 81 -2.41 1.98 6.33
CA LEU A 81 -2.30 2.55 7.67
C LEU A 81 -3.63 3.16 8.13
N THR A 82 -4.34 3.86 7.26
CA THR A 82 -5.68 4.38 7.56
C THR A 82 -6.63 3.23 7.84
N GLY A 83 -6.62 2.17 7.04
CA GLY A 83 -7.39 0.94 7.32
C GLY A 83 -7.12 0.33 8.69
N THR A 84 -5.89 0.41 9.18
CA THR A 84 -5.56 -0.03 10.54
C THR A 84 -6.14 0.88 11.61
N MET A 85 -6.15 2.20 11.38
CA MET A 85 -6.73 3.18 12.31
C MET A 85 -8.25 3.09 12.34
N GLU A 86 -8.88 2.91 11.18
CA GLU A 86 -10.31 2.65 11.02
C GLU A 86 -10.71 1.42 11.79
N TRP A 87 -9.98 0.32 11.60
CA TRP A 87 -10.22 -0.92 12.31
C TRP A 87 -10.16 -0.71 13.83
N TRP A 88 -9.11 -0.06 14.35
CA TRP A 88 -9.00 0.21 15.79
C TRP A 88 -10.13 1.11 16.30
N ASN A 89 -10.47 2.16 15.56
CA ASN A 89 -11.55 3.06 15.93
C ASN A 89 -12.89 2.32 15.99
N ASN A 90 -13.19 1.54 14.97
CA ASN A 90 -14.43 0.76 14.90
C ASN A 90 -14.46 -0.33 15.98
N TYR A 91 -13.35 -1.05 16.20
CA TYR A 91 -13.23 -2.08 17.22
C TYR A 91 -13.41 -1.54 18.64
N LEU A 92 -12.73 -0.44 18.99
CA LEU A 92 -12.77 0.12 20.34
C LEU A 92 -14.12 0.76 20.69
N ASN A 93 -14.90 1.15 19.68
CA ASN A 93 -16.23 1.74 19.83
C ASN A 93 -17.36 0.77 19.47
N ASP A 94 -17.06 -0.50 19.20
CA ASP A 94 -18.01 -1.54 18.77
C ASP A 94 -18.90 -1.14 17.58
N LEU A 95 -18.30 -0.43 16.61
CA LEU A 95 -18.99 0.03 15.41
C LEU A 95 -18.87 -1.04 14.31
N THR A 96 -20.00 -1.59 13.89
CA THR A 96 -20.07 -2.63 12.83
C THR A 96 -21.10 -2.27 11.77
N GLY A 97 -21.04 -2.91 10.60
CA GLY A 97 -21.95 -2.64 9.48
C GLY A 97 -21.96 -1.16 9.09
N ASP A 98 -23.14 -0.57 8.99
CA ASP A 98 -23.33 0.83 8.59
C ASP A 98 -22.92 1.86 9.65
N GLN A 99 -22.61 1.42 10.88
CA GLN A 99 -22.14 2.30 11.96
C GLN A 99 -20.64 2.56 11.90
N ARG A 100 -19.90 1.78 11.10
CA ARG A 100 -18.45 1.91 10.95
C ARG A 100 -18.09 3.31 10.46
N GLN A 101 -16.98 3.84 10.96
CA GLN A 101 -16.47 5.15 10.57
C GLN A 101 -15.37 5.01 9.52
N ASP A 102 -15.57 5.72 8.42
CA ASP A 102 -14.65 5.89 7.29
C ASP A 102 -13.68 7.03 7.57
N LEU A 103 -12.41 6.72 7.83
CA LEU A 103 -11.37 7.72 8.09
C LEU A 103 -10.72 8.13 6.77
N SER A 104 -10.35 9.39 6.65
CA SER A 104 -9.76 9.93 5.43
C SER A 104 -8.29 9.51 5.27
N GLU A 105 -7.99 8.73 4.23
CA GLU A 105 -6.61 8.43 3.83
C GLU A 105 -5.88 9.70 3.45
N ARG A 106 -6.57 10.63 2.77
CA ARG A 106 -6.05 11.92 2.36
C ARG A 106 -5.63 12.77 3.55
N TYR A 107 -6.34 12.67 4.67
CA TYR A 107 -5.96 13.34 5.91
C TYR A 107 -4.66 12.77 6.49
N TYR A 108 -4.48 11.45 6.47
CA TYR A 108 -3.21 10.84 6.88
C TYR A 108 -2.07 11.27 5.93
N MET A 109 -2.30 11.26 4.62
CA MET A 109 -1.33 11.78 3.63
C MET A 109 -0.96 13.25 3.93
N ALA A 110 -1.92 14.08 4.32
CA ALA A 110 -1.70 15.45 4.71
C ALA A 110 -0.84 15.59 5.98
N LEU A 111 -1.00 14.70 6.98
CA LEU A 111 -0.08 14.64 8.13
C LEU A 111 1.37 14.39 7.69
N MET A 112 1.59 13.57 6.66
CA MET A 112 2.92 13.38 6.12
C MET A 112 3.43 14.65 5.43
N LYS A 113 2.61 15.26 4.57
CA LYS A 113 3.00 16.46 3.82
C LYS A 113 3.35 17.63 4.73
N GLU A 114 2.66 17.75 5.86
CA GLU A 114 2.95 18.78 6.87
C GLU A 114 4.04 18.35 7.87
N SER A 115 4.73 17.24 7.62
CA SER A 115 5.84 16.74 8.45
C SER A 115 5.47 16.53 9.92
N ILE A 116 4.19 16.27 10.22
CA ILE A 116 3.71 16.04 11.59
C ILE A 116 4.37 14.77 12.14
N GLY A 117 4.95 14.84 13.35
CA GLY A 117 5.64 13.71 13.98
C GLY A 117 6.97 13.29 13.33
N GLN A 118 7.48 14.04 12.34
CA GLN A 118 8.65 13.65 11.53
C GLN A 118 9.92 13.37 12.36
N SER A 119 10.11 14.07 13.48
CA SER A 119 11.27 13.89 14.37
C SER A 119 11.32 12.51 15.04
N ARG A 120 10.21 11.77 15.07
CA ARG A 120 10.10 10.42 15.65
C ARG A 120 10.19 9.31 14.62
N ILE A 121 10.23 9.65 13.33
CA ILE A 121 10.22 8.68 12.23
C ILE A 121 11.66 8.38 11.80
N SER A 122 12.15 7.21 12.20
CA SER A 122 13.48 6.72 11.81
C SER A 122 13.42 5.83 10.57
N ASN A 123 12.33 5.09 10.42
CA ASN A 123 12.03 4.22 9.30
C ASN A 123 10.63 4.50 8.78
N TRP A 124 10.51 5.34 7.75
CA TRP A 124 9.22 5.74 7.18
C TRP A 124 8.33 4.56 6.75
N ARG A 125 8.91 3.40 6.40
CA ARG A 125 8.12 2.20 6.02
C ARG A 125 7.24 1.67 7.15
N THR A 126 7.64 1.88 8.40
CA THR A 126 7.00 1.25 9.57
C THR A 126 6.59 2.24 10.64
N ASP A 127 7.22 3.41 10.69
CA ASP A 127 7.11 4.36 11.81
C ASP A 127 6.08 5.47 11.55
N ASN A 128 5.35 5.43 10.42
CA ASN A 128 4.38 6.48 10.08
C ASN A 128 3.23 6.61 11.10
N ILE A 129 3.01 5.61 11.95
CA ILE A 129 2.06 5.73 13.06
C ILE A 129 2.39 6.90 14.01
N GLU A 130 3.66 7.30 14.09
CA GLU A 130 4.08 8.43 14.91
C GLU A 130 3.42 9.76 14.49
N ARG A 131 2.94 9.86 13.24
CA ARG A 131 2.17 11.03 12.79
C ARG A 131 0.82 11.12 13.48
N VAL A 132 0.13 9.98 13.58
CA VAL A 132 -1.14 9.87 14.33
C VAL A 132 -0.88 9.99 15.82
N ASN A 133 0.21 9.44 16.36
CA ASN A 133 0.57 9.65 17.76
C ASN A 133 0.89 11.11 18.08
N GLU A 134 1.46 11.89 17.18
CA GLU A 134 1.70 13.30 17.41
C GLU A 134 0.39 14.09 17.35
N TYR A 135 -0.46 13.84 16.35
CA TYR A 135 -1.65 14.65 16.09
C TYR A 135 -2.93 14.20 16.82
N SER A 136 -3.09 12.90 17.05
CA SER A 136 -4.17 12.22 17.80
C SER A 136 -5.59 12.31 17.23
N LYS A 137 -5.77 12.95 16.07
CA LYS A 137 -7.07 13.10 15.41
C LYS A 137 -6.97 12.71 13.94
N LEU A 138 -8.06 12.23 13.34
CA LEU A 138 -8.20 12.10 11.88
C LEU A 138 -9.58 12.60 11.44
N ALA A 139 -9.66 13.14 10.22
CA ALA A 139 -10.95 13.45 9.60
C ALA A 139 -11.62 12.19 9.08
N LEU A 140 -12.95 12.22 8.98
CA LEU A 140 -13.72 11.23 8.22
C LEU A 140 -13.53 11.45 6.72
N ASN A 141 -13.64 10.39 5.92
CA ASN A 141 -13.55 10.45 4.47
C ASN A 141 -14.58 11.45 3.87
N LYS A 142 -15.82 11.46 4.39
CA LYS A 142 -16.85 12.45 4.01
C LYS A 142 -16.47 13.92 4.25
N GLN A 143 -15.53 14.19 5.17
CA GLN A 143 -15.05 15.54 5.49
C GLN A 143 -13.85 15.93 4.60
N TYR A 144 -13.01 14.96 4.24
CA TYR A 144 -11.85 15.18 3.40
C TYR A 144 -11.61 13.98 2.45
N PRO A 145 -12.39 13.86 1.37
CA PRO A 145 -12.43 12.63 0.59
C PRO A 145 -11.14 12.40 -0.20
N TYR A 146 -10.81 11.13 -0.39
CA TYR A 146 -9.89 10.72 -1.44
C TYR A 146 -10.51 11.09 -2.81
N THR A 147 -9.80 11.83 -3.65
CA THR A 147 -10.41 12.53 -4.78
C THR A 147 -9.50 12.63 -6.01
N LYS A 148 -10.06 12.94 -7.17
CA LYS A 148 -9.34 13.38 -8.36
C LYS A 148 -9.53 14.89 -8.51
N SER A 149 -8.46 15.57 -8.93
CA SER A 149 -8.56 16.95 -9.36
C SER A 149 -7.32 17.36 -10.15
N TYR A 150 -7.30 18.61 -10.59
CA TYR A 150 -6.19 19.19 -11.34
C TYR A 150 -5.05 19.62 -10.42
N PHE A 151 -3.84 19.18 -10.74
CA PHE A 151 -2.61 19.59 -10.07
C PHE A 151 -1.50 19.87 -11.09
N LYS A 152 -0.48 20.59 -10.66
CA LYS A 152 0.78 20.73 -11.40
C LYS A 152 1.96 20.71 -10.42
N TYR A 153 3.16 20.67 -10.96
CA TYR A 153 4.38 20.82 -10.17
C TYR A 153 4.85 22.27 -10.23
N ASN A 154 5.18 22.85 -9.08
CA ASN A 154 5.88 24.13 -9.01
C ASN A 154 7.38 23.94 -9.32
N ASP A 155 8.15 25.03 -9.29
CA ASP A 155 9.59 25.01 -9.59
C ASP A 155 10.42 24.22 -8.56
N ASP A 156 9.89 24.03 -7.34
CA ASP A 156 10.50 23.24 -6.27
C ASP A 156 10.17 21.74 -6.38
N GLY A 157 9.34 21.36 -7.35
CA GLY A 157 8.89 19.98 -7.55
C GLY A 157 7.74 19.56 -6.62
N ASP A 158 7.11 20.50 -5.93
CA ASP A 158 5.93 20.25 -5.12
C ASP A 158 4.65 20.27 -5.96
N ARG A 159 3.73 19.37 -5.63
CA ARG A 159 2.38 19.37 -6.22
C ARG A 159 1.58 20.53 -5.65
N ILE A 160 0.97 21.31 -6.53
CA ILE A 160 0.08 22.41 -6.18
C ILE A 160 -1.21 22.30 -6.98
N HIS A 161 -2.31 22.81 -6.41
CA HIS A 161 -3.59 22.88 -7.07
C HIS A 161 -3.50 23.75 -8.32
N THR A 162 -4.18 23.34 -9.39
CA THR A 162 -4.38 24.17 -10.59
C THR A 162 -5.76 23.96 -11.17
N SER A 163 -6.07 24.58 -12.32
CA SER A 163 -7.31 24.35 -13.05
C SER A 163 -7.06 23.60 -14.36
N LYS A 164 -8.14 23.11 -14.97
CA LYS A 164 -8.13 22.49 -16.30
C LYS A 164 -7.58 23.38 -17.43
N ASP A 165 -7.59 24.69 -17.21
CA ASP A 165 -7.19 25.68 -18.22
C ASP A 165 -5.68 25.95 -18.20
N ASP A 166 -4.95 25.38 -17.24
CA ASP A 166 -3.48 25.47 -17.17
C ASP A 166 -2.84 24.41 -18.06
N GLU A 167 -1.99 24.84 -19.00
CA GLU A 167 -1.29 23.96 -19.95
C GLU A 167 -0.39 22.90 -19.28
N LYS A 168 0.01 23.12 -18.03
CA LYS A 168 0.82 22.18 -17.24
C LYS A 168 -0.01 21.33 -16.27
N ALA A 169 -1.34 21.40 -16.34
CA ALA A 169 -2.21 20.64 -15.47
C ALA A 169 -2.19 19.15 -15.82
N ASP A 170 -1.96 18.32 -14.80
CA ASP A 170 -2.30 16.91 -14.79
C ASP A 170 -3.60 16.73 -14.00
N TYR A 171 -4.43 15.77 -14.38
CA TYR A 171 -5.67 15.40 -13.65
C TYR A 171 -5.54 13.99 -13.11
N GLY A 172 -5.88 13.78 -11.83
CA GLY A 172 -5.93 12.44 -11.24
C GLY A 172 -5.77 12.39 -9.73
N THR A 173 -5.68 11.17 -9.19
CA THR A 173 -5.60 10.90 -7.75
C THR A 173 -4.29 11.33 -7.10
N SER A 174 -3.25 11.62 -7.90
CA SER A 174 -2.04 12.30 -7.42
C SER A 174 -2.31 13.66 -6.76
N TYR A 175 -3.47 14.28 -7.01
CA TYR A 175 -3.94 15.48 -6.33
C TYR A 175 -4.06 15.32 -4.80
N ASN A 176 -4.31 14.10 -4.29
CA ASN A 176 -4.45 13.82 -2.86
C ASN A 176 -3.18 14.14 -2.04
N TRP A 177 -2.04 14.34 -2.70
CA TRP A 177 -0.79 14.77 -2.08
C TRP A 177 -0.71 16.27 -1.77
N ILE A 178 -1.72 17.05 -2.13
CA ILE A 178 -1.84 18.45 -1.72
C ILE A 178 -2.58 18.52 -0.38
N SER A 179 -1.96 19.15 0.62
CA SER A 179 -2.56 19.29 1.96
C SER A 179 -3.53 20.48 2.00
N TYR A 180 -4.75 20.21 2.44
CA TYR A 180 -5.73 21.19 2.93
C TYR A 180 -6.09 20.94 4.39
N LYS A 181 -5.17 20.34 5.16
CA LYS A 181 -5.44 19.92 6.53
C LYS A 181 -5.85 21.10 7.40
N LYS A 182 -5.22 22.27 7.25
CA LYS A 182 -5.56 23.47 8.05
C LYS A 182 -7.01 23.92 7.82
N GLU A 183 -7.48 23.86 6.59
CA GLU A 183 -8.84 24.19 6.21
C GLU A 183 -9.84 23.15 6.75
N VAL A 184 -9.48 21.87 6.68
CA VAL A 184 -10.27 20.77 7.24
C VAL A 184 -10.36 20.92 8.77
N ASP A 185 -9.25 21.21 9.45
CA ASP A 185 -9.22 21.44 10.90
C ASP A 185 -10.10 22.62 11.28
N ALA A 186 -9.94 23.76 10.61
CA ALA A 186 -10.72 24.96 10.90
C ALA A 186 -12.23 24.72 10.72
N LYS A 187 -12.62 23.88 9.75
CA LYS A 187 -14.01 23.59 9.45
C LYS A 187 -14.61 22.50 10.35
N PHE A 188 -13.83 21.50 10.74
CA PHE A 188 -14.33 20.27 11.37
C PHE A 188 -13.67 19.92 12.71
N ASP A 189 -12.93 20.81 13.39
CA ASP A 189 -12.13 20.49 14.60
C ASP A 189 -12.89 19.68 15.68
N HIS A 190 -14.17 20.00 15.90
CA HIS A 190 -15.03 19.32 16.88
C HIS A 190 -15.65 18.00 16.38
N GLU A 191 -15.53 17.72 15.08
CA GLU A 191 -16.03 16.51 14.42
C GLU A 191 -14.91 15.56 13.98
N LEU A 192 -13.64 15.92 14.21
CA LEU A 192 -12.51 15.03 13.96
C LEU A 192 -12.55 13.86 14.94
N VAL A 193 -12.29 12.66 14.43
CA VAL A 193 -12.23 11.43 15.23
C VAL A 193 -10.97 11.45 16.07
N THR A 194 -11.13 11.38 17.39
CA THR A 194 -10.00 11.25 18.31
C THR A 194 -9.58 9.79 18.39
N LEU A 195 -8.31 9.52 18.14
CA LEU A 195 -7.73 8.19 18.18
C LEU A 195 -6.88 8.00 19.45
N PRO A 196 -6.77 6.76 19.98
CA PRO A 196 -5.84 6.49 21.06
C PRO A 196 -4.39 6.68 20.58
N LYS A 197 -3.45 6.63 21.53
CA LYS A 197 -2.04 6.43 21.15
C LYS A 197 -1.83 4.98 20.73
N PHE A 198 -0.83 4.76 19.89
CA PHE A 198 -0.50 3.46 19.36
C PHE A 198 0.96 3.11 19.59
N ASN A 199 1.22 1.84 19.87
CA ASN A 199 2.54 1.23 19.78
C ASN A 199 2.68 0.50 18.44
N ARG A 200 3.91 0.38 17.96
CA ARG A 200 4.25 -0.35 16.74
C ARG A 200 5.22 -1.48 17.05
N ASP A 201 4.77 -2.70 16.76
CA ASP A 201 5.54 -3.92 16.92
C ASP A 201 5.98 -4.43 15.55
N VAL A 202 7.29 -4.50 15.33
CA VAL A 202 7.85 -5.05 14.08
C VAL A 202 7.91 -6.56 14.21
N ILE A 203 7.19 -7.25 13.34
CA ILE A 203 7.31 -8.71 13.17
C ILE A 203 8.57 -8.98 12.34
N TYR A 204 8.69 -8.29 11.21
CA TYR A 204 9.84 -8.36 10.33
C TYR A 204 10.04 -7.05 9.57
N ALA A 205 11.30 -6.67 9.36
CA ALA A 205 11.67 -5.58 8.47
C ALA A 205 12.95 -5.96 7.75
N ASP A 206 13.02 -5.68 6.44
CA ASP A 206 14.21 -5.94 5.65
C ASP A 206 15.44 -5.30 6.33
N PRO A 207 16.48 -6.09 6.64
CA PRO A 207 17.63 -5.61 7.41
C PRO A 207 18.44 -4.55 6.63
N ASN A 208 18.34 -4.54 5.30
CA ASN A 208 18.97 -3.54 4.44
C ASN A 208 18.07 -2.32 4.20
N LYS A 209 16.89 -2.26 4.84
CA LYS A 209 15.89 -1.21 4.67
C LYS A 209 15.52 -1.00 3.20
N ASN A 210 15.51 -2.07 2.41
CA ASN A 210 15.21 -2.04 0.99
C ASN A 210 13.73 -2.37 0.77
N GLN A 211 12.93 -1.35 0.45
CA GLN A 211 11.51 -1.52 0.16
C GLN A 211 11.25 -2.36 -1.11
N TRP A 212 12.22 -2.44 -2.02
CA TRP A 212 12.10 -3.17 -3.28
C TRP A 212 12.60 -4.62 -3.20
N ALA A 213 12.95 -5.07 -1.99
CA ALA A 213 13.38 -6.44 -1.74
C ALA A 213 12.23 -7.42 -1.96
N VAL A 214 12.59 -8.59 -2.47
CA VAL A 214 11.75 -9.78 -2.59
C VAL A 214 12.50 -10.95 -1.97
N ALA A 215 11.79 -12.02 -1.61
CA ALA A 215 12.35 -13.21 -0.99
C ALA A 215 13.22 -12.88 0.24
N SER A 216 12.82 -11.83 0.98
CA SER A 216 13.57 -11.34 2.14
C SER A 216 12.96 -11.82 3.46
N ALA A 217 11.64 -12.07 3.46
CA ALA A 217 10.94 -12.53 4.65
C ALA A 217 11.52 -13.85 5.19
N PRO A 218 11.54 -14.05 6.53
CA PRO A 218 11.99 -15.29 7.12
C PRO A 218 11.03 -16.44 6.77
N LYS A 219 11.55 -17.68 6.77
CA LYS A 219 10.76 -18.87 6.35
C LYS A 219 9.51 -19.11 7.20
N ASP A 220 9.49 -18.64 8.43
CA ASP A 220 8.38 -18.79 9.38
C ASP A 220 7.46 -17.53 9.43
N ILE A 221 7.62 -16.58 8.51
CA ILE A 221 6.88 -15.30 8.53
C ILE A 221 5.36 -15.49 8.58
N VAL A 222 4.83 -16.51 7.90
CA VAL A 222 3.39 -16.82 7.90
C VAL A 222 2.92 -17.18 9.31
N SER A 223 3.66 -18.04 10.00
CA SER A 223 3.39 -18.42 11.38
C SER A 223 3.48 -17.22 12.32
N GLN A 224 4.48 -16.35 12.13
CA GLN A 224 4.62 -15.12 12.93
C GLN A 224 3.43 -14.18 12.74
N ILE A 225 2.97 -13.97 11.50
CA ILE A 225 1.79 -13.14 11.19
C ILE A 225 0.53 -13.73 11.82
N LYS A 226 0.28 -15.04 11.65
CA LYS A 226 -0.88 -15.71 12.25
C LYS A 226 -0.89 -15.60 13.77
N HIS A 227 0.26 -15.85 14.39
CA HIS A 227 0.42 -15.70 15.84
C HIS A 227 0.12 -14.27 16.29
N ALA A 228 0.62 -13.27 15.56
CA ALA A 228 0.38 -11.86 15.84
C ALA A 228 -1.11 -11.49 15.71
N LEU A 229 -1.81 -11.97 14.68
CA LEU A 229 -3.24 -11.78 14.48
C LEU A 229 -4.05 -12.35 15.65
N VAL A 230 -3.81 -13.61 16.02
CA VAL A 230 -4.55 -14.31 17.08
C VAL A 230 -4.27 -13.70 18.45
N THR A 231 -3.01 -13.39 18.74
CA THR A 231 -2.58 -12.93 20.07
C THR A 231 -3.01 -11.50 20.34
N ASN A 232 -2.76 -10.60 19.38
CA ASN A 232 -3.01 -9.17 19.56
C ASN A 232 -4.40 -8.75 19.10
N LYS A 233 -5.12 -9.62 18.38
CA LYS A 233 -6.42 -9.35 17.76
C LYS A 233 -6.41 -8.02 17.01
N ALA A 234 -5.43 -7.81 16.15
CA ALA A 234 -5.23 -6.57 15.42
C ALA A 234 -4.67 -6.83 14.01
N PRO A 235 -5.00 -6.01 13.00
CA PRO A 235 -4.48 -6.17 11.65
C PRO A 235 -2.95 -6.09 11.61
N VAL A 236 -2.35 -6.85 10.69
CA VAL A 236 -0.92 -6.79 10.39
C VAL A 236 -0.72 -5.97 9.12
N ASN A 237 -0.01 -4.85 9.21
CA ASN A 237 0.44 -4.13 8.03
C ASN A 237 1.60 -4.91 7.40
N VAL A 238 1.50 -5.14 6.10
CA VAL A 238 2.54 -5.83 5.34
C VAL A 238 2.92 -5.05 4.11
N ILE A 239 4.20 -5.15 3.76
CA ILE A 239 4.81 -4.51 2.62
C ILE A 239 5.52 -5.57 1.79
N TYR A 240 5.28 -5.55 0.49
CA TYR A 240 5.79 -6.53 -0.44
C TYR A 240 6.13 -5.89 -1.79
N THR A 241 6.86 -6.63 -2.62
CA THR A 241 7.14 -6.21 -4.01
C THR A 241 6.67 -7.27 -4.98
N HIS A 242 5.61 -6.97 -5.73
CA HIS A 242 5.04 -7.87 -6.73
C HIS A 242 5.06 -7.23 -8.12
N HIS A 243 5.50 -7.95 -9.15
CA HIS A 243 5.58 -7.43 -10.53
C HIS A 243 6.40 -6.13 -10.67
N GLY A 244 7.40 -5.95 -9.79
CA GLY A 244 8.22 -4.74 -9.76
C GLY A 244 7.51 -3.50 -9.22
N PHE A 245 6.30 -3.66 -8.68
CA PHE A 245 5.54 -2.68 -7.95
C PHE A 245 5.69 -2.92 -6.45
N TRP A 246 5.94 -1.84 -5.72
CA TRP A 246 5.99 -1.86 -4.26
C TRP A 246 4.61 -1.56 -3.72
N HIS A 247 4.12 -2.38 -2.80
CA HIS A 247 2.77 -2.25 -2.29
C HIS A 247 2.66 -2.53 -0.80
N ALA A 248 1.66 -1.90 -0.18
CA ALA A 248 1.37 -2.02 1.23
C ALA A 248 -0.12 -2.30 1.44
N VAL A 249 -0.42 -3.28 2.28
CA VAL A 249 -1.77 -3.78 2.54
C VAL A 249 -1.89 -4.19 4.01
N ILE A 250 -3.10 -4.51 4.46
CA ILE A 250 -3.31 -5.13 5.78
C ILE A 250 -3.80 -6.57 5.63
N ILE A 251 -3.23 -7.45 6.45
CA ILE A 251 -3.74 -8.80 6.67
C ILE A 251 -4.65 -8.75 7.90
N VAL A 252 -5.87 -9.25 7.75
CA VAL A 252 -6.93 -9.17 8.77
C VAL A 252 -7.42 -10.54 9.23
N GLY A 253 -6.99 -11.60 8.56
CA GLY A 253 -7.28 -12.96 8.98
C GLY A 253 -6.63 -13.98 8.06
N PHE A 254 -6.97 -15.24 8.26
CA PHE A 254 -6.39 -16.35 7.51
C PHE A 254 -7.27 -17.61 7.57
N ASN A 255 -7.11 -18.48 6.58
CA ASN A 255 -7.69 -19.82 6.59
C ASN A 255 -6.67 -20.86 6.09
N ASP A 256 -6.29 -21.80 6.96
CA ASP A 256 -5.38 -22.90 6.63
C ASP A 256 -5.99 -23.98 5.73
N HIS A 257 -7.31 -23.96 5.56
CA HIS A 257 -8.07 -24.98 4.86
C HIS A 257 -8.65 -24.50 3.52
N ALA A 258 -8.69 -23.19 3.29
CA ALA A 258 -9.18 -22.62 2.05
C ALA A 258 -8.24 -22.93 0.88
N PRO A 259 -8.77 -23.24 -0.31
CA PRO A 259 -7.96 -23.59 -1.47
C PRO A 259 -7.18 -22.37 -1.99
N THR A 260 -5.90 -22.59 -2.36
CA THR A 260 -5.05 -21.54 -2.97
C THR A 260 -5.31 -21.33 -4.46
N LYS A 261 -6.11 -22.20 -5.08
CA LYS A 261 -6.42 -22.21 -6.52
C LYS A 261 -5.15 -22.18 -7.40
N GLY A 262 -4.07 -22.85 -6.96
CA GLY A 262 -2.83 -22.96 -7.71
C GLY A 262 -1.87 -21.77 -7.56
N CYS A 263 -2.03 -20.95 -6.51
CA CYS A 263 -1.15 -19.82 -6.19
C CYS A 263 -0.91 -18.88 -7.39
N PRO A 264 -1.98 -18.35 -8.02
CA PRO A 264 -1.86 -17.59 -9.26
C PRO A 264 -1.00 -16.32 -9.08
N TYR A 265 -1.01 -15.74 -7.88
CA TYR A 265 -0.26 -14.52 -7.60
C TYR A 265 1.24 -14.81 -7.52
N THR A 266 1.65 -15.90 -6.88
CA THR A 266 3.06 -16.27 -6.74
C THR A 266 3.63 -16.83 -8.05
N THR A 267 2.89 -17.73 -8.70
CA THR A 267 3.32 -18.40 -9.94
C THR A 267 3.43 -17.46 -11.13
N GLY A 268 2.64 -16.38 -11.16
CA GLY A 268 2.72 -15.34 -12.20
C GLY A 268 3.96 -14.45 -12.13
N TYR A 269 4.65 -14.40 -10.98
CA TYR A 269 5.72 -13.43 -10.73
C TYR A 269 6.91 -13.58 -11.69
N ALA A 270 7.49 -14.78 -11.77
CA ALA A 270 8.70 -15.01 -12.57
C ALA A 270 8.45 -14.82 -14.08
N PRO A 271 7.35 -15.34 -14.67
CA PRO A 271 6.97 -15.03 -16.05
C PRO A 271 6.89 -13.52 -16.32
N PHE A 272 6.16 -12.78 -15.49
CA PHE A 272 6.01 -11.33 -15.65
C PHE A 272 7.36 -10.60 -15.60
N MET A 273 8.20 -10.94 -14.63
CA MET A 273 9.50 -10.28 -14.47
C MET A 273 10.47 -10.60 -15.61
N ASN A 274 10.39 -11.81 -16.18
CA ASN A 274 11.15 -12.18 -17.38
C ASN A 274 10.65 -11.44 -18.63
N GLU A 275 9.33 -11.29 -18.80
CA GLU A 275 8.76 -10.49 -19.89
C GLU A 275 9.19 -9.02 -19.77
N LYS A 276 9.15 -8.45 -18.56
CA LYS A 276 9.65 -7.10 -18.28
C LYS A 276 11.14 -6.95 -18.60
N ALA A 277 11.95 -7.96 -18.29
CA ALA A 277 13.36 -7.96 -18.63
C ALA A 277 13.59 -7.96 -20.15
N GLN A 278 12.84 -8.78 -20.88
CA GLN A 278 12.91 -8.83 -22.33
C GLN A 278 12.54 -7.48 -22.96
N LYS A 279 11.48 -6.82 -22.49
CA LYS A 279 11.09 -5.47 -22.94
C LYS A 279 12.23 -4.46 -22.77
N TYR A 280 12.91 -4.48 -21.61
CA TYR A 280 14.07 -3.61 -21.40
C TYR A 280 15.26 -3.95 -22.32
N GLU A 281 15.48 -5.23 -22.65
CA GLU A 281 16.51 -5.65 -23.60
C GLU A 281 16.20 -5.18 -25.03
N GLU A 282 14.93 -5.27 -25.44
CA GLU A 282 14.44 -4.79 -26.73
C GLU A 282 14.56 -3.26 -26.86
N GLU A 283 14.16 -2.51 -25.82
CA GLU A 283 14.36 -1.05 -25.75
C GLU A 283 15.86 -0.69 -25.77
N ALA A 284 16.70 -1.43 -25.06
CA ALA A 284 18.14 -1.20 -25.03
C ALA A 284 18.83 -1.48 -26.38
N ALA A 285 18.26 -2.36 -27.20
CA ALA A 285 18.81 -2.73 -28.50
C ALA A 285 18.69 -1.57 -29.50
N THR A 286 17.65 -0.74 -29.38
CA THR A 286 17.36 0.40 -30.26
C THR A 286 17.79 1.75 -29.69
N GLU A 287 18.15 1.83 -28.41
CA GLU A 287 18.63 3.06 -27.76
C GLU A 287 20.08 3.40 -28.17
N GLU A 288 20.26 4.62 -28.68
CA GLU A 288 21.55 5.16 -29.12
C GLU A 288 22.34 5.79 -27.97
N ASP A 289 21.64 6.36 -26.98
CA ASP A 289 22.27 6.94 -25.80
C ASP A 289 22.86 5.83 -24.90
N LEU A 290 24.19 5.76 -24.85
CA LEU A 290 24.90 4.73 -24.08
C LEU A 290 24.52 4.70 -22.59
N LYS A 291 24.22 5.84 -21.98
CA LYS A 291 23.85 5.91 -20.56
C LYS A 291 22.45 5.31 -20.35
N LYS A 292 21.48 5.66 -21.20
CA LYS A 292 20.13 5.09 -21.18
C LYS A 292 20.15 3.59 -21.50
N LYS A 293 20.90 3.19 -22.53
CA LYS A 293 21.11 1.78 -22.88
C LYS A 293 21.65 0.96 -21.72
N ASN A 294 22.71 1.43 -21.06
CA ASN A 294 23.27 0.75 -19.89
C ASN A 294 22.29 0.70 -18.71
N SER A 295 21.48 1.75 -18.52
CA SER A 295 20.41 1.77 -17.51
C SER A 295 19.35 0.70 -17.80
N LEU A 296 18.87 0.60 -19.04
CA LEU A 296 17.90 -0.41 -19.48
C LEU A 296 18.44 -1.84 -19.30
N LEU A 297 19.68 -2.11 -19.72
CA LEU A 297 20.34 -3.41 -19.50
C LEU A 297 20.52 -3.73 -18.01
N SER A 298 20.75 -2.72 -17.16
CA SER A 298 20.76 -2.90 -15.71
C SER A 298 19.37 -3.27 -15.18
N LYS A 299 18.32 -2.59 -15.64
CA LYS A 299 16.93 -2.90 -15.28
C LYS A 299 16.54 -4.32 -15.71
N ALA A 300 16.92 -4.75 -16.92
CA ALA A 300 16.71 -6.13 -17.40
C ALA A 300 17.37 -7.18 -16.50
N ARG A 301 18.67 -7.00 -16.18
CA ARG A 301 19.41 -7.90 -15.28
C ARG A 301 18.77 -7.97 -13.89
N MET A 302 18.35 -6.83 -13.36
CA MET A 302 17.66 -6.78 -12.06
C MET A 302 16.31 -7.50 -12.10
N ALA A 303 15.55 -7.36 -13.18
CA ALA A 303 14.27 -8.04 -13.35
C ALA A 303 14.45 -9.57 -13.41
N ARG A 304 15.40 -10.08 -14.22
CA ARG A 304 15.74 -11.51 -14.26
C ARG A 304 16.21 -12.02 -12.90
N LYS A 305 17.08 -11.28 -12.22
CA LYS A 305 17.54 -11.64 -10.87
C LYS A 305 16.37 -11.81 -9.90
N LYS A 306 15.42 -10.87 -9.90
CA LYS A 306 14.21 -10.96 -9.06
C LYS A 306 13.36 -12.19 -9.42
N ALA A 307 13.13 -12.42 -10.72
CA ALA A 307 12.40 -13.59 -11.21
C ALA A 307 13.01 -14.90 -10.68
N THR A 308 14.32 -15.07 -10.86
CA THR A 308 15.06 -16.24 -10.36
C THR A 308 14.99 -16.35 -8.84
N THR A 309 15.20 -15.25 -8.11
CA THR A 309 15.21 -15.28 -6.64
C THR A 309 13.87 -15.75 -6.08
N VAL A 310 12.76 -15.20 -6.60
CA VAL A 310 11.40 -15.59 -6.18
C VAL A 310 11.09 -17.03 -6.57
N GLN A 311 11.41 -17.42 -7.81
CA GLN A 311 11.17 -18.79 -8.29
C GLN A 311 11.94 -19.83 -7.47
N THR A 312 13.23 -19.58 -7.20
CA THR A 312 14.05 -20.48 -6.39
C THR A 312 13.50 -20.62 -4.98
N LEU A 313 13.14 -19.52 -4.31
CA LEU A 313 12.55 -19.61 -2.96
C LEU A 313 11.23 -20.38 -2.97
N PHE A 314 10.37 -20.11 -3.95
CA PHE A 314 9.09 -20.81 -4.12
C PHE A 314 9.30 -22.32 -4.27
N GLU A 315 10.25 -22.75 -5.09
CA GLU A 315 10.60 -24.17 -5.27
C GLU A 315 11.22 -24.78 -4.00
N GLU A 316 12.12 -24.07 -3.32
CA GLU A 316 12.73 -24.50 -2.06
C GLU A 316 11.70 -24.70 -0.92
N GLN A 317 10.59 -23.96 -0.96
CA GLN A 317 9.47 -24.08 -0.03
C GLN A 317 8.45 -25.17 -0.43
N GLY A 318 8.72 -25.94 -1.48
CA GLY A 318 7.84 -27.02 -1.96
C GLY A 318 6.79 -26.56 -2.98
N GLY A 319 6.90 -25.35 -3.51
CA GLY A 319 5.98 -24.79 -4.49
C GLY A 319 4.65 -24.33 -3.90
N CYS A 320 3.58 -24.43 -4.69
CA CYS A 320 2.25 -24.00 -4.26
C CYS A 320 1.64 -25.04 -3.33
N ALA A 321 1.36 -24.67 -2.09
CA ALA A 321 0.49 -25.47 -1.24
C ALA A 321 -0.94 -25.47 -1.79
N GLU A 322 -1.66 -26.58 -1.67
CA GLU A 322 -3.06 -26.67 -2.12
C GLU A 322 -4.01 -25.79 -1.30
N LYS A 323 -3.62 -25.48 -0.06
CA LYS A 323 -4.45 -24.76 0.92
C LYS A 323 -3.64 -23.73 1.69
N GLY A 324 -4.34 -22.72 2.22
CA GLY A 324 -3.74 -21.70 3.07
C GLY A 324 -3.75 -20.31 2.44
N VAL A 325 -4.60 -19.43 2.96
CA VAL A 325 -4.74 -18.06 2.48
C VAL A 325 -4.78 -17.05 3.62
N PHE A 326 -4.32 -15.85 3.35
CA PHE A 326 -4.57 -14.64 4.11
C PHE A 326 -5.80 -13.91 3.58
N TYR A 327 -6.50 -13.21 4.47
CA TYR A 327 -7.52 -12.23 4.13
C TYR A 327 -6.84 -10.86 4.12
N VAL A 328 -6.90 -10.18 2.99
CA VAL A 328 -6.12 -8.97 2.73
C VAL A 328 -7.07 -7.85 2.34
N ARG A 329 -7.02 -6.71 3.03
CA ARG A 329 -7.64 -5.48 2.50
C ARG A 329 -6.61 -4.77 1.63
N ASP A 330 -6.98 -4.55 0.38
CA ASP A 330 -6.13 -4.04 -0.69
C ASP A 330 -6.80 -2.84 -1.37
N SER A 331 -6.01 -1.96 -2.00
CA SER A 331 -6.47 -0.70 -2.61
C SER A 331 -6.29 -0.62 -4.12
N ILE A 332 -6.01 -1.75 -4.80
CA ILE A 332 -5.70 -1.78 -6.26
C ILE A 332 -6.56 -2.77 -7.07
N ASN A 333 -7.62 -3.32 -6.48
CA ASN A 333 -8.53 -4.28 -7.11
C ASN A 333 -9.99 -3.82 -6.94
N PRO A 334 -10.45 -2.76 -7.64
CA PRO A 334 -11.86 -2.39 -7.62
C PRO A 334 -12.74 -3.55 -8.11
N ASP A 335 -13.94 -3.67 -7.54
CA ASP A 335 -14.85 -4.80 -7.79
C ASP A 335 -16.26 -4.29 -8.11
N GLU A 336 -16.82 -4.71 -9.25
CA GLU A 336 -18.13 -4.26 -9.75
C GLU A 336 -19.31 -4.56 -8.79
N SER A 337 -19.13 -5.50 -7.85
CA SER A 337 -20.13 -5.79 -6.82
C SER A 337 -20.14 -4.79 -5.66
N MET A 338 -19.09 -3.96 -5.54
CA MET A 338 -18.95 -2.99 -4.46
C MET A 338 -19.69 -1.68 -4.77
N PRO A 339 -20.02 -0.86 -3.75
CA PRO A 339 -20.62 0.44 -3.99
C PRO A 339 -19.75 1.35 -4.86
N ILE A 340 -20.41 2.23 -5.62
CA ILE A 340 -19.75 3.26 -6.41
C ILE A 340 -19.22 4.35 -5.47
N TYR A 341 -17.97 4.76 -5.70
CA TYR A 341 -17.30 5.87 -5.05
C TYR A 341 -17.07 6.99 -6.06
N ASP A 342 -17.47 8.21 -5.70
CA ASP A 342 -17.30 9.38 -6.54
C ASP A 342 -15.98 10.10 -6.17
N TYR A 343 -15.01 10.04 -7.09
CA TYR A 343 -13.70 10.68 -6.89
C TYR A 343 -13.74 12.18 -7.18
N ASP A 344 -14.73 12.69 -7.92
CA ASP A 344 -14.86 14.10 -8.26
C ASP A 344 -16.33 14.48 -8.39
N LEU A 345 -16.91 14.96 -7.29
CA LEU A 345 -18.31 15.41 -7.21
C LEU A 345 -18.67 16.51 -8.23
N SER A 346 -17.69 17.10 -8.91
CA SER A 346 -17.91 18.13 -9.94
C SER A 346 -17.89 17.57 -11.37
N GLN A 347 -17.50 16.31 -11.58
CA GLN A 347 -17.30 15.70 -12.89
C GLN A 347 -17.89 14.28 -12.97
N THR A 348 -18.99 14.15 -13.73
CA THR A 348 -19.56 12.84 -14.07
C THR A 348 -18.59 12.00 -14.90
N GLY A 349 -18.51 10.70 -14.62
CA GLY A 349 -17.63 9.74 -15.28
C GLY A 349 -16.36 9.43 -14.50
N GLU A 350 -16.15 10.10 -13.36
CA GLU A 350 -15.02 9.86 -12.46
C GLU A 350 -15.38 8.90 -11.32
N GLU A 351 -16.62 8.42 -11.28
CA GLU A 351 -17.08 7.44 -10.32
C GLU A 351 -16.57 6.04 -10.69
N SER A 352 -16.04 5.30 -9.70
CA SER A 352 -15.65 3.90 -9.88
C SER A 352 -15.98 3.08 -8.65
N HIS A 353 -16.05 1.75 -8.81
CA HIS A 353 -16.36 0.87 -7.70
C HIS A 353 -15.24 0.84 -6.66
N LEU A 354 -15.62 0.74 -5.39
CA LEU A 354 -14.67 0.51 -4.31
C LEU A 354 -13.94 -0.85 -4.47
N ASN A 355 -12.82 -0.98 -3.78
CA ASN A 355 -12.20 -2.27 -3.55
C ASN A 355 -13.06 -3.12 -2.60
N PRO A 356 -13.01 -4.46 -2.72
CA PRO A 356 -13.67 -5.36 -1.77
C PRO A 356 -13.11 -5.16 -0.34
N GLU A 357 -13.92 -5.47 0.67
CA GLU A 357 -13.48 -5.44 2.07
C GLU A 357 -12.23 -6.30 2.29
N VAL A 358 -12.22 -7.49 1.67
CA VAL A 358 -11.06 -8.39 1.64
C VAL A 358 -10.95 -9.14 0.32
N ILE A 359 -9.71 -9.48 -0.03
CA ILE A 359 -9.36 -10.47 -1.05
C ILE A 359 -8.52 -11.57 -0.42
N PHE A 360 -8.39 -12.68 -1.12
CA PHE A 360 -7.57 -13.79 -0.66
C PHE A 360 -6.21 -13.78 -1.34
N ARG A 361 -5.18 -14.08 -0.56
CA ARG A 361 -3.81 -14.28 -1.03
C ARG A 361 -3.25 -15.55 -0.43
N GLU A 362 -2.67 -16.41 -1.24
CA GLU A 362 -1.95 -17.59 -0.74
C GLU A 362 -0.80 -17.20 0.21
N TYR A 363 -0.42 -18.08 1.13
CA TYR A 363 0.70 -17.81 2.03
C TYR A 363 2.02 -17.57 1.29
N GLN A 364 2.24 -18.31 0.20
CA GLN A 364 3.45 -18.22 -0.64
C GLN A 364 3.66 -16.82 -1.22
N TRP A 365 2.59 -16.04 -1.42
CA TRP A 365 2.71 -14.67 -1.90
C TRP A 365 3.57 -13.84 -0.96
N PHE A 366 3.28 -13.88 0.34
CA PHE A 366 4.03 -13.07 1.29
C PHE A 366 5.39 -13.66 1.64
N GLU A 367 5.50 -14.99 1.70
CA GLU A 367 6.79 -15.68 1.91
C GLU A 367 7.81 -15.29 0.83
N THR A 368 7.36 -15.20 -0.42
CA THR A 368 8.25 -14.98 -1.57
C THR A 368 8.41 -13.52 -1.96
N THR A 369 7.45 -12.64 -1.66
CA THR A 369 7.49 -11.23 -2.09
C THR A 369 7.55 -10.21 -0.95
N GLY A 370 7.33 -10.65 0.29
CA GLY A 370 7.30 -9.82 1.48
C GLY A 370 8.66 -9.23 1.86
N ASN A 371 8.63 -8.00 2.39
CA ASN A 371 9.81 -7.33 2.91
C ASN A 371 9.61 -6.59 4.24
N HIS A 372 8.39 -6.23 4.64
CA HIS A 372 8.11 -5.77 6.00
C HIS A 372 6.76 -6.32 6.49
N ALA A 373 6.66 -6.63 7.78
CA ALA A 373 5.44 -6.97 8.48
C ALA A 373 5.48 -6.36 9.87
N TYR A 374 4.42 -5.65 10.26
CA TYR A 374 4.35 -5.00 11.57
C TYR A 374 2.89 -4.83 12.01
N GLN A 375 2.67 -4.79 13.32
CA GLN A 375 1.38 -4.47 13.89
C GLN A 375 1.42 -3.10 14.54
N ILE A 376 0.27 -2.44 14.48
CA ILE A 376 -0.01 -1.23 15.22
C ILE A 376 -1.05 -1.59 16.28
N LYS A 377 -0.80 -1.24 17.54
CA LYS A 377 -1.62 -1.63 18.68
C LYS A 377 -2.02 -0.42 19.50
N ALA A 378 -3.31 -0.27 19.81
CA ALA A 378 -3.74 0.77 20.72
C ALA A 378 -3.09 0.60 22.10
N ILE A 379 -2.58 1.69 22.67
CA ILE A 379 -2.11 1.75 24.06
C ILE A 379 -3.34 1.93 24.94
N LYS A 380 -3.58 0.95 25.82
CA LYS A 380 -4.67 1.00 26.80
C LYS A 380 -4.34 1.91 27.97
#